data_AF-A0A1N7QG54-F1
#
_entry.id   AF-A0A1N7QG54-F1
#
_cell.length_a   1.000
_cell.length_b   1.000
_cell.length_c   1.000
_cell.angle_alpha   90.00
_cell.angle_beta   90.00
_cell.angle_gamma   90.00
#
_symmetry.space_group_name_H-M   'P 1'
#
loop_
_entity.id
_entity.type
_entity.pdbx_description
1 polymer ?
#
loop_
_entity_poly.entity_id
_entity_poly.type
_entity_poly.pdbx_seq_one_letter_code
_entity_poly.pdbx_strand_id
1 'polypeptide(L)'
;MNENWLQKYEEVKNVLICPTDLETYFTSDEIAGQPLETMEIGNVSLPSGKIVVRDPLVNLNANQSPYFIQAPQGNFPVTVAVVKSKDWGDRYAVVKVEFAKEKPIIYREALVGIEELEDVSEDDFFGFEVDAGLGCIADAEVLPFVDNFFDEADIDNVYDDYFADLFEQSYQ
;
A
#
# COMPACT_ATOMS: atom_id res chain seq x y z
N MET A 1 -21.43 2.94 -2.07
CA MET A 1 -21.42 1.65 -2.82
C MET A 1 -22.85 1.23 -3.07
N ASN A 2 -23.23 0.93 -4.31
CA ASN A 2 -24.58 0.46 -4.63
C ASN A 2 -24.63 -1.08 -4.57
N GLU A 3 -25.83 -1.65 -4.44
CA GLU A 3 -26.02 -3.11 -4.36
C GLU A 3 -25.53 -3.82 -5.63
N ASN A 4 -25.64 -3.16 -6.79
CA ASN A 4 -25.23 -3.73 -8.07
C ASN A 4 -23.71 -3.97 -8.15
N TRP A 5 -22.91 -3.03 -7.64
CA TRP A 5 -21.44 -3.17 -7.60
C TRP A 5 -21.02 -4.33 -6.70
N LEU A 6 -21.64 -4.48 -5.52
CA LEU A 6 -21.35 -5.60 -4.62
C LEU A 6 -21.70 -6.95 -5.24
N GLN A 7 -22.82 -7.03 -5.95
CA GLN A 7 -23.19 -8.24 -6.69
C GLN A 7 -22.13 -8.56 -7.75
N LYS A 8 -21.72 -7.57 -8.54
CA LYS A 8 -20.69 -7.77 -9.56
C LYS A 8 -19.35 -8.16 -8.95
N TYR A 9 -18.93 -7.52 -7.88
CA TYR A 9 -17.73 -7.89 -7.13
C TYR A 9 -17.78 -9.35 -6.68
N GLU A 10 -18.90 -9.82 -6.13
CA GLU A 10 -19.03 -11.22 -5.73
C GLU A 10 -18.89 -12.20 -6.89
N GLU A 11 -19.32 -11.81 -8.09
CA GLU A 11 -19.16 -12.59 -9.33
C GLU A 11 -17.70 -12.63 -9.81
N VAL A 12 -16.97 -11.51 -9.76
CA VAL A 12 -15.63 -11.39 -10.36
C VAL A 12 -14.46 -11.48 -9.37
N LYS A 13 -14.67 -11.40 -8.06
CA LYS A 13 -13.59 -11.29 -7.06
C LYS A 13 -12.51 -12.36 -7.16
N ASN A 14 -12.85 -13.56 -7.66
CA ASN A 14 -11.89 -14.65 -7.82
C ASN A 14 -10.94 -14.47 -9.00
N VAL A 15 -11.32 -13.67 -10.00
CA VAL A 15 -10.41 -13.21 -11.07
C VAL A 15 -9.34 -12.29 -10.48
N LEU A 16 -9.71 -11.47 -9.48
CA LEU A 16 -8.82 -10.55 -8.76
C LEU A 16 -7.94 -11.23 -7.69
N ILE A 17 -7.79 -12.55 -7.74
CA ILE A 17 -6.85 -13.25 -6.85
C ILE A 17 -5.46 -13.14 -7.46
N CYS A 18 -4.49 -12.63 -6.70
CA CYS A 18 -3.10 -12.62 -7.15
C CYS A 18 -2.63 -14.07 -7.36
N PRO A 19 -2.08 -14.41 -8.54
CA PRO A 19 -1.60 -15.76 -8.82
C PRO A 19 -0.29 -16.10 -8.09
N THR A 20 0.35 -15.12 -7.47
CA THR A 20 1.65 -15.26 -6.79
C THR A 20 1.46 -15.39 -5.27
N ASP A 21 2.17 -16.33 -4.65
CA ASP A 21 2.26 -16.40 -3.19
C ASP A 21 3.16 -15.27 -2.67
N LEU A 22 2.57 -14.12 -2.31
CA LEU A 22 3.34 -12.94 -1.86
C LEU A 22 4.15 -13.18 -0.58
N GLU A 23 3.81 -14.19 0.23
CA GLU A 23 4.59 -14.56 1.42
C GLU A 23 5.98 -15.09 1.06
N THR A 24 6.18 -15.57 -0.18
CA THR A 24 7.50 -16.02 -0.65
C THR A 24 8.53 -14.89 -0.66
N TYR A 25 8.12 -13.62 -0.81
CA TYR A 25 9.01 -12.46 -0.73
C TYR A 25 9.57 -12.22 0.67
N PHE A 26 8.94 -12.76 1.71
CA PHE A 26 9.35 -12.62 3.11
C PHE A 26 9.98 -13.89 3.69
N THR A 27 9.88 -15.02 2.98
CA THR A 27 10.33 -16.33 3.45
C THR A 27 11.42 -16.97 2.58
N SER A 28 11.71 -16.40 1.41
CA SER A 28 12.77 -16.85 0.50
C SER A 28 13.94 -15.88 0.52
N ASP A 29 15.16 -16.39 0.28
CA ASP A 29 16.37 -15.58 0.21
C ASP A 29 16.60 -14.97 -1.19
N GLU A 30 15.77 -15.30 -2.19
CA GLU A 30 15.87 -14.78 -3.55
C GLU A 30 14.52 -14.75 -4.28
N ILE A 31 14.39 -13.86 -5.26
CA ILE A 31 13.28 -13.81 -6.23
C ILE A 31 13.85 -13.52 -7.63
N ALA A 32 13.40 -14.29 -8.63
CA ALA A 32 13.88 -14.16 -10.02
C ALA A 32 15.42 -14.14 -10.15
N GLY A 33 16.12 -14.90 -9.29
CA GLY A 33 17.59 -14.96 -9.25
C GLY A 33 18.28 -13.72 -8.66
N GLN A 34 17.53 -12.80 -8.04
CA GLN A 34 18.06 -11.67 -7.29
C GLN A 34 17.94 -11.96 -5.78
N PRO A 35 18.97 -11.65 -4.97
CA PRO A 35 18.88 -11.81 -3.52
C PRO A 35 17.78 -10.93 -2.93
N LEU A 36 17.10 -11.46 -1.91
CA LEU A 36 16.11 -10.77 -1.11
C LEU A 36 16.62 -10.61 0.33
N GLU A 37 16.34 -9.44 0.91
CA GLU A 37 16.43 -9.20 2.34
C GLU A 37 15.10 -8.64 2.85
N THR A 38 14.82 -8.80 4.14
CA THR A 38 13.64 -8.19 4.78
C THR A 38 14.07 -7.11 5.77
N MET A 39 13.26 -6.06 5.87
CA MET A 39 13.49 -4.91 6.74
C MET A 39 12.21 -4.53 7.46
N GLU A 40 12.21 -4.55 8.79
CA GLU A 40 11.12 -3.99 9.59
C GLU A 40 11.25 -2.46 9.65
N ILE A 41 10.16 -1.74 9.36
CA ILE A 41 10.14 -0.27 9.28
C ILE A 41 9.27 0.37 10.37
N GLY A 42 8.93 -0.39 11.41
CA GLY A 42 8.06 0.04 12.50
C GLY A 42 6.61 -0.42 12.31
N ASN A 43 5.66 0.31 12.92
CA ASN A 43 4.26 -0.06 12.93
C ASN A 43 3.40 1.00 12.22
N VAL A 44 2.33 0.55 11.55
CA VAL A 44 1.23 1.42 11.09
C VAL A 44 0.13 1.44 12.15
N SER A 45 -0.38 2.63 12.45
CA SER A 45 -1.51 2.82 13.37
C SER A 45 -2.82 2.90 12.59
N LEU A 46 -3.77 2.02 12.92
CA LEU A 46 -5.07 1.88 12.28
C LEU A 46 -6.20 1.99 13.32
N PRO A 47 -6.47 3.18 13.88
CA PRO A 47 -7.52 3.39 14.88
C PRO A 47 -8.93 3.09 14.34
N SER A 48 -9.21 3.38 13.08
CA SER A 48 -10.51 3.10 12.47
C SER A 48 -10.55 1.75 11.75
N GLY A 49 -9.39 1.24 11.33
CA GLY A 49 -9.26 0.03 10.51
C GLY A 49 -9.56 0.27 9.03
N LYS A 50 -9.86 1.53 8.64
CA LYS A 50 -10.10 1.93 7.25
C LYS A 50 -8.78 2.35 6.63
N ILE A 51 -8.22 1.48 5.80
CA ILE A 51 -6.91 1.72 5.18
C ILE A 51 -7.08 2.52 3.88
N VAL A 52 -6.15 3.46 3.68
CA VAL A 52 -5.92 4.16 2.42
C VAL A 52 -4.45 3.94 2.04
N VAL A 53 -4.18 3.61 0.78
CA VAL A 53 -2.80 3.56 0.25
C VAL A 53 -2.70 4.46 -0.95
N ARG A 54 -1.84 5.48 -0.88
CA ARG A 54 -1.64 6.48 -1.92
C ARG A 54 -0.21 6.96 -1.98
N ASP A 55 0.13 7.65 -3.06
CA ASP A 55 1.28 8.54 -3.07
C ASP A 55 1.07 9.66 -2.03
N PRO A 56 1.91 9.75 -0.98
CA PRO A 56 1.73 10.70 0.11
C PRO A 56 1.86 12.17 -0.30
N LEU A 57 2.53 12.47 -1.41
CA LEU A 57 2.80 13.85 -1.81
C LEU A 57 1.82 14.38 -2.85
N VAL A 58 1.07 13.49 -3.50
CA VAL A 58 0.20 13.85 -4.62
C VAL A 58 -1.25 13.48 -4.34
N ASN A 59 -1.50 12.30 -3.77
CA ASN A 59 -2.84 11.71 -3.73
C ASN A 59 -3.34 11.33 -2.34
N LEU A 60 -2.62 11.63 -1.25
CA LEU A 60 -3.06 11.34 0.12
C LEU A 60 -3.78 12.55 0.73
N ASN A 61 -5.08 12.69 0.49
CA ASN A 61 -5.90 13.83 0.95
C ASN A 61 -7.33 13.40 1.35
N ALA A 62 -8.13 14.27 1.96
CA ALA A 62 -9.47 13.94 2.47
C ALA A 62 -10.50 13.51 1.40
N ASN A 63 -10.22 13.69 0.11
CA ASN A 63 -11.10 13.23 -0.96
C ASN A 63 -10.91 11.74 -1.30
N GLN A 64 -9.92 11.07 -0.71
CA GLN A 64 -9.66 9.67 -0.97
C GLN A 64 -10.64 8.76 -0.22
N SER A 65 -11.11 7.74 -0.93
CA SER A 65 -11.90 6.67 -0.33
C SER A 65 -11.00 5.58 0.23
N PRO A 66 -11.22 5.11 1.48
CA PRO A 66 -10.55 3.93 1.98
C PRO A 66 -11.00 2.69 1.22
N TYR A 67 -10.20 1.63 1.35
CA TYR A 67 -10.61 0.32 0.86
C TYR A 67 -11.88 -0.16 1.57
N PHE A 68 -12.75 -0.84 0.82
CA PHE A 68 -14.05 -1.23 1.34
C PHE A 68 -13.98 -2.40 2.34
N ILE A 69 -12.94 -3.24 2.23
CA ILE A 69 -12.61 -4.26 3.22
C ILE A 69 -11.82 -3.59 4.34
N GLN A 70 -12.34 -3.65 5.57
CA GLN A 70 -11.70 -3.07 6.74
C GLN A 70 -10.69 -4.05 7.36
N ALA A 71 -9.56 -3.50 7.81
CA ALA A 71 -8.58 -4.20 8.60
C ALA A 71 -8.98 -4.20 10.10
N PRO A 72 -8.39 -5.09 10.93
CA PRO A 72 -8.50 -4.99 12.37
C PRO A 72 -7.99 -3.62 12.87
N GLN A 73 -8.61 -3.10 13.94
CA GLN A 73 -8.15 -1.87 14.59
C GLN A 73 -6.96 -2.16 15.49
N GLY A 74 -5.94 -1.31 15.46
CA GLY A 74 -4.74 -1.48 16.28
C GLY A 74 -3.47 -0.88 15.69
N ASN A 75 -2.32 -1.34 16.18
CA ASN A 75 -1.02 -1.00 15.63
C ASN A 75 -0.36 -2.29 15.13
N PHE A 76 0.09 -2.29 13.89
CA PHE A 76 0.56 -3.51 13.21
C PHE A 76 1.94 -3.32 12.62
N PRO A 77 2.84 -4.31 12.74
CA PRO A 77 4.18 -4.21 12.20
C PRO A 77 4.16 -4.18 10.68
N VAL A 78 5.10 -3.42 10.13
CA VAL A 78 5.31 -3.26 8.69
C VAL A 78 6.70 -3.77 8.34
N THR A 79 6.75 -4.68 7.37
CA THR A 79 7.98 -5.27 6.85
C THR A 79 8.07 -5.03 5.35
N VAL A 80 9.26 -4.70 4.87
CA VAL A 80 9.57 -4.51 3.46
C VAL A 80 10.46 -5.65 2.99
N ALA A 81 10.12 -6.27 1.87
CA ALA A 81 11.02 -7.14 1.12
C ALA A 81 11.84 -6.29 0.13
N VAL A 82 13.16 -6.40 0.23
CA VAL A 82 14.13 -5.59 -0.51
C VAL A 82 14.92 -6.50 -1.45
N VAL A 83 14.81 -6.26 -2.75
CA VAL A 83 15.64 -6.89 -3.78
C VAL A 83 16.99 -6.21 -3.81
N LYS A 84 18.06 -6.97 -3.66
CA LYS A 84 19.45 -6.50 -3.72
C LYS A 84 20.00 -6.64 -5.14
N SER A 85 19.57 -5.75 -6.04
CA SER A 85 20.03 -5.79 -7.42
C SER A 85 21.40 -5.15 -7.58
N LYS A 86 22.34 -5.86 -8.22
CA LYS A 86 23.65 -5.30 -8.58
C LYS A 86 23.56 -4.24 -9.68
N ASP A 87 22.57 -4.34 -10.55
CA ASP A 87 22.43 -3.46 -11.72
C ASP A 87 21.62 -2.20 -11.36
N TRP A 88 20.61 -2.34 -10.51
CA TRP A 88 19.65 -1.27 -10.20
C TRP A 88 19.72 -0.74 -8.77
N GLY A 89 20.59 -1.29 -7.94
CA GLY A 89 20.64 -1.05 -6.50
C GLY A 89 19.51 -1.74 -5.74
N ASP A 90 19.37 -1.39 -4.46
CA ASP A 90 18.32 -1.91 -3.60
C ASP A 90 16.93 -1.40 -4.05
N ARG A 91 15.96 -2.30 -4.15
CA ARG A 91 14.59 -1.99 -4.59
C ARG A 91 13.56 -2.62 -3.66
N TYR A 92 12.58 -1.83 -3.23
CA TYR A 92 11.44 -2.35 -2.47
C TYR A 92 10.54 -3.13 -3.41
N ALA A 93 10.40 -4.43 -3.16
CA ALA A 93 9.58 -5.33 -3.97
C ALA A 93 8.15 -5.42 -3.44
N VAL A 94 7.99 -5.65 -2.13
CA VAL A 94 6.69 -5.83 -1.48
C VAL A 94 6.74 -5.22 -0.08
N VAL A 95 5.68 -4.52 0.32
CA VAL A 95 5.46 -4.04 1.68
C VAL A 95 4.32 -4.83 2.30
N LYS A 96 4.52 -5.38 3.50
CA LYS A 96 3.52 -6.17 4.24
C LYS A 96 3.18 -5.49 5.57
N VAL A 97 1.89 -5.26 5.78
CA VAL A 97 1.33 -5.01 7.11
C VAL A 97 0.83 -6.34 7.66
N GLU A 98 1.36 -6.78 8.79
CA GLU A 98 1.02 -8.09 9.36
C GLU A 98 -0.07 -7.95 10.43
N PHE A 99 -1.31 -8.32 10.07
CA PHE A 99 -2.45 -8.29 10.99
C PHE A 99 -2.54 -9.53 11.89
N ALA A 100 -1.98 -10.65 11.44
CA ALA A 100 -2.04 -11.96 12.10
C ALA A 100 -0.80 -12.78 11.75
N LYS A 101 -0.46 -13.80 12.55
CA LYS A 101 0.78 -14.60 12.39
C LYS A 101 0.60 -15.80 11.46
N GLU A 102 -0.62 -16.10 11.08
CA GLU A 102 -0.98 -17.20 10.20
C GLU A 102 -0.52 -16.92 8.76
N LYS A 103 -0.06 -17.97 8.07
CA LYS A 103 0.30 -17.85 6.66
C LYS A 103 -0.95 -17.51 5.82
N PRO A 104 -0.96 -16.41 5.04
CA PRO A 104 -2.03 -16.12 4.10
C PRO A 104 -2.13 -17.18 3.00
N ILE A 105 -3.36 -17.49 2.58
CA ILE A 105 -3.65 -18.51 1.56
C ILE A 105 -4.30 -17.93 0.30
N ILE A 106 -4.80 -16.69 0.36
CA ILE A 106 -5.43 -15.97 -0.74
C ILE A 106 -5.03 -14.51 -0.61
N TYR A 107 -4.65 -13.89 -1.73
CA TYR A 107 -4.39 -12.46 -1.85
C TYR A 107 -5.37 -11.90 -2.86
N ARG A 108 -6.12 -10.86 -2.47
CA ARG A 108 -7.06 -10.17 -3.34
C ARG A 108 -6.70 -8.70 -3.42
N GLU A 109 -6.94 -8.12 -4.57
CA GLU A 109 -6.80 -6.67 -4.75
C GLU A 109 -7.73 -5.92 -3.80
N ALA A 110 -7.21 -4.82 -3.26
CA ALA A 110 -7.96 -3.95 -2.37
C ALA A 110 -8.69 -2.89 -3.21
N LEU A 111 -10.02 -2.88 -3.13
CA LEU A 111 -10.88 -2.01 -3.91
C LEU A 111 -11.52 -0.94 -3.01
N VAL A 112 -11.98 0.17 -3.59
CA VAL A 112 -12.69 1.26 -2.90
C VAL A 112 -14.20 1.28 -3.19
N GLY A 113 -14.68 0.46 -4.13
CA GLY A 113 -16.11 0.30 -4.40
C GLY A 113 -16.65 1.14 -5.56
N ILE A 114 -15.76 1.60 -6.44
CA ILE A 114 -16.08 2.42 -7.62
C ILE A 114 -15.41 1.91 -8.90
N GLU A 115 -14.59 0.87 -8.78
CA GLU A 115 -13.88 0.22 -9.88
C GLU A 115 -14.86 -0.28 -10.93
N GLU A 116 -14.46 -0.22 -12.21
CA GLU A 116 -15.25 -0.83 -13.26
C GLU A 116 -14.98 -2.33 -13.31
N LEU A 117 -16.02 -3.11 -12.99
CA LEU A 117 -15.91 -4.56 -12.82
C LEU A 117 -16.46 -5.35 -14.01
N GLU A 118 -16.94 -4.65 -15.05
CA GLU A 118 -17.41 -5.30 -16.28
C GLU A 118 -16.23 -5.82 -17.10
N ASP A 119 -16.36 -7.06 -17.61
CA ASP A 119 -15.36 -7.73 -18.45
C ASP A 119 -13.94 -7.84 -17.87
N VAL A 120 -13.78 -7.72 -16.55
CA VAL A 120 -12.50 -7.92 -15.86
C VAL A 120 -11.96 -9.33 -16.11
N SER A 121 -10.69 -9.39 -16.52
CA SER A 121 -9.95 -10.60 -16.84
C SER A 121 -8.75 -10.79 -15.90
N GLU A 122 -8.09 -11.95 -15.99
CA GLU A 122 -6.91 -12.28 -15.15
C GLU A 122 -5.68 -11.40 -15.45
N ASP A 123 -5.66 -10.70 -16.58
CA ASP A 123 -4.60 -9.77 -16.96
C ASP A 123 -4.85 -8.34 -16.47
N ASP A 124 -6.05 -8.06 -15.95
CA ASP A 124 -6.45 -6.76 -15.41
C ASP A 124 -6.09 -6.65 -13.93
N PHE A 125 -5.81 -5.44 -13.46
CA PHE A 125 -5.54 -5.16 -12.06
C PHE A 125 -6.04 -3.78 -11.65
N PHE A 126 -6.39 -3.63 -10.37
CA PHE A 126 -6.70 -2.36 -9.73
C PHE A 126 -5.58 -1.96 -8.78
N GLY A 127 -5.19 -0.69 -8.84
CA GLY A 127 -4.14 -0.12 -8.03
C GLY A 127 -4.41 1.33 -7.66
N PHE A 128 -3.38 2.00 -7.17
CA PHE A 128 -3.39 3.44 -6.94
C PHE A 128 -2.31 4.11 -7.77
N GLU A 129 -2.55 5.37 -8.13
CA GLU A 129 -1.59 6.16 -8.91
C GLU A 129 -0.41 6.62 -8.06
N VAL A 130 0.78 6.56 -8.65
CA VAL A 130 2.06 7.00 -8.06
C VAL A 130 2.71 8.00 -9.01
N ASP A 131 3.16 9.13 -8.48
CA ASP A 131 3.75 10.22 -9.27
C ASP A 131 5.09 10.68 -8.68
N ALA A 132 5.20 10.78 -7.35
CA ALA A 132 6.45 11.07 -6.64
C ALA A 132 7.34 9.83 -6.41
N GLY A 133 6.93 8.66 -6.90
CA GLY A 133 7.65 7.40 -6.67
C GLY A 133 7.56 6.88 -5.24
N LEU A 134 6.53 7.30 -4.50
CA LEU A 134 6.32 6.97 -3.09
C LEU A 134 4.98 6.24 -2.89
N GLY A 135 4.92 5.43 -1.83
CA GLY A 135 3.68 4.79 -1.37
C GLY A 135 3.56 4.91 0.15
N CYS A 136 2.39 5.29 0.62
CA CYS A 136 2.09 5.46 2.03
C CYS A 136 0.85 4.65 2.41
N ILE A 137 0.93 3.90 3.51
CA ILE A 137 -0.19 3.17 4.11
C ILE A 137 -0.66 4.00 5.31
N ALA A 138 -1.90 4.46 5.28
CA ALA A 138 -2.48 5.31 6.32
C ALA A 138 -3.88 4.84 6.71
N ASP A 139 -4.29 5.18 7.94
CA ASP A 139 -5.69 5.13 8.33
C ASP A 139 -6.43 6.35 7.76
N ALA A 140 -7.68 6.17 7.33
CA ALA A 140 -8.52 7.23 6.79
C ALA A 140 -8.70 8.41 7.76
N GLU A 141 -8.58 8.19 9.07
CA GLU A 141 -8.63 9.27 10.07
C GLU A 141 -7.47 10.27 9.94
N VAL A 142 -6.36 9.90 9.29
CA VAL A 142 -5.19 10.77 9.09
C VAL A 142 -5.42 11.81 7.98
N LEU A 143 -6.29 11.53 7.01
CA LEU A 143 -6.41 12.35 5.79
C LEU A 143 -6.69 13.85 6.05
N PRO A 144 -7.60 14.25 6.97
CA PRO A 144 -7.82 15.66 7.25
C PRO A 144 -6.61 16.37 7.86
N PHE A 145 -5.74 15.64 8.57
CA PHE A 145 -4.52 16.19 9.14
C PHE A 145 -3.44 16.37 8.07
N VAL A 146 -3.43 15.51 7.05
CA VAL A 146 -2.55 15.67 5.89
C VAL A 146 -2.93 16.94 5.13
N ASP A 147 -4.22 17.14 4.85
CA ASP A 147 -4.70 18.36 4.20
C ASP A 147 -4.32 19.61 5.00
N ASN A 148 -4.57 19.62 6.31
CA ASN A 148 -4.17 20.74 7.17
C ASN A 148 -2.66 20.98 7.15
N PHE A 149 -1.84 19.93 7.13
CA PHE A 149 -0.39 20.07 7.04
C PHE A 149 0.01 20.75 5.74
N PHE A 150 -0.54 20.34 4.60
CA PHE A 150 -0.24 20.94 3.29
C PHE A 150 -0.79 22.36 3.14
N ASP A 151 -1.95 22.66 3.71
CA ASP A 151 -2.55 24.00 3.69
C ASP A 151 -1.79 25.01 4.57
N GLU A 152 -1.24 24.56 5.71
CA GLU A 152 -0.48 25.40 6.64
C GLU A 152 1.02 25.44 6.36
N ALA A 153 1.54 24.47 5.60
CA ALA A 153 2.93 24.41 5.21
C ALA A 153 3.29 25.56 4.25
N ASP A 154 4.08 26.51 4.73
CA ASP A 154 4.76 27.50 3.88
C ASP A 154 6.00 26.85 3.24
N ILE A 155 5.75 25.87 2.37
CA ILE A 155 6.78 25.02 1.74
C ILE A 155 6.56 25.02 0.22
N ASP A 156 7.59 25.39 -0.54
CA ASP A 156 7.51 25.50 -2.01
C ASP A 156 7.58 24.10 -2.66
N ASN A 157 8.56 23.29 -2.26
CA ASN A 157 8.67 21.90 -2.69
C ASN A 157 8.70 20.97 -1.47
N VAL A 158 7.56 20.37 -1.15
CA VAL A 158 7.42 19.49 0.04
C VAL A 158 8.42 18.32 0.06
N TYR A 159 8.84 17.81 -1.11
CA TYR A 159 9.81 16.72 -1.15
C TYR A 159 11.18 17.25 -0.73
N ASP A 160 11.72 18.22 -1.47
CA ASP A 160 13.08 18.71 -1.28
C ASP A 160 13.25 19.51 0.02
N ASP A 161 12.24 20.30 0.39
CA ASP A 161 12.33 21.24 1.51
C ASP A 161 11.90 20.63 2.86
N TYR A 162 11.29 19.43 2.86
CA TYR A 162 10.81 18.79 4.09
C TYR A 162 11.14 17.29 4.18
N PHE A 163 10.72 16.48 3.21
CA PHE A 163 10.84 15.02 3.33
C PHE A 163 12.25 14.50 3.03
N ALA A 164 13.03 15.14 2.16
CA ALA A 164 14.35 14.67 1.74
C ALA A 164 15.30 14.47 2.94
N ASP A 165 15.40 15.47 3.82
CA ASP A 165 16.24 15.40 5.02
C ASP A 165 15.75 14.32 6.00
N LEU A 166 14.43 14.14 6.12
CA LEU A 166 13.84 13.09 6.98
C LEU A 166 14.13 11.68 6.44
N PHE A 167 14.06 11.52 5.12
CA PHE A 167 14.39 10.25 4.46
C PHE A 167 15.88 9.93 4.58
N GLU A 168 16.77 10.90 4.42
CA GLU A 168 18.20 10.70 4.62
C GLU A 168 18.51 10.29 6.06
N GLN A 169 17.88 10.93 7.06
CA GLN A 169 18.01 10.56 8.46
C GLN A 169 17.49 9.15 8.75
N SER A 170 16.39 8.74 8.11
CA SER A 170 15.83 7.39 8.29
C SER A 170 16.71 6.27 7.72
N TYR A 171 17.65 6.59 6.83
CA TYR A 171 18.57 5.63 6.24
C TYR A 171 19.85 5.40 7.09
N GLN A 172 20.08 6.22 8.13
CA GLN A 172 21.23 6.15 9.04
C GLN A 172 20.96 5.25 10.25
#